data_AF-A0A0F9TM44-F1
#
_entry.id   AF-A0A0F9TM44-F1
#
_cell.length_a   1.000
_cell.length_b   1.000
_cell.length_c   1.000
_cell.angle_alpha   90.00
_cell.angle_beta   90.00
_cell.angle_gamma   90.00
#
_symmetry.space_group_name_H-M   'P 1'
#
loop_
_entity.id
_entity.type
_entity.pdbx_description
1 polymer ?
#
loop_
_entity_poly.entity_id
_entity_poly.type
_entity_poly.pdbx_seq_one_letter_code
_entity_poly.pdbx_strand_id
1 'polypeptide(L)'
;MTIETPVSGAPQTAAEAALAQALEGKHVAYSERNQLVAAISRLWPSHLARHPEDDETWDDEWRTIVCIHSPAGQLTWHIKDGEQYLFSHLAEGEGHWDGHSTPEKYARLQRALSGSTDETCPKCQRRITPENGMINLHRCQGCDEGEQAQTDETAG
;
A
#
# COMPACT_ATOMS: atom_id res chain seq x y z
N MET A 1 56.37 10.33 -22.95
CA MET A 1 56.05 9.17 -22.10
C MET A 1 54.58 9.32 -21.74
N THR A 2 53.71 8.74 -22.55
CA THR A 2 52.25 8.83 -22.39
C THR A 2 51.84 7.78 -21.36
N ILE A 3 51.30 8.23 -20.23
CA ILE A 3 50.76 7.35 -19.20
C ILE A 3 49.30 7.09 -19.59
N GLU A 4 49.02 5.91 -20.10
CA GLU A 4 47.65 5.50 -20.40
C GLU A 4 46.86 5.41 -19.09
N THR A 5 45.79 6.19 -19.01
CA THR A 5 44.83 6.12 -17.90
C THR A 5 43.82 5.04 -18.27
N PRO A 6 43.65 3.96 -17.48
CA PRO A 6 42.64 2.97 -17.80
C PRO A 6 41.25 3.55 -17.51
N VAL A 7 40.49 3.75 -18.59
CA VAL A 7 39.04 3.93 -18.57
C VAL A 7 38.40 2.53 -18.63
N SER A 8 37.41 2.27 -17.76
CA SER A 8 36.40 1.17 -17.80
C SER A 8 36.50 0.04 -16.74
N GLY A 9 35.82 0.22 -15.60
CA GLY A 9 34.45 -0.31 -15.45
C GLY A 9 34.17 -1.73 -14.92
N ALA A 10 35.12 -2.49 -14.39
CA ALA A 10 34.84 -3.76 -13.68
C ALA A 10 35.31 -3.69 -12.22
N PRO A 11 34.57 -4.28 -11.25
CA PRO A 11 35.02 -4.32 -9.85
C PRO A 11 36.41 -4.98 -9.78
N GLN A 12 37.37 -4.29 -9.16
CA GLN A 12 38.78 -4.68 -9.13
C GLN A 12 39.06 -5.63 -7.96
N THR A 13 38.15 -5.70 -6.99
CA THR A 13 38.25 -6.56 -5.80
C THR A 13 36.97 -7.37 -5.56
N ALA A 14 37.11 -8.47 -4.81
CA ALA A 14 35.95 -9.27 -4.37
C ALA A 14 34.98 -8.48 -3.48
N ALA A 15 35.48 -7.52 -2.69
CA ALA A 15 34.65 -6.66 -1.85
C ALA A 15 33.80 -5.71 -2.68
N GLU A 16 34.37 -5.10 -3.72
CA GLU A 16 33.64 -4.25 -4.66
C GLU A 16 32.59 -5.05 -5.44
N ALA A 17 32.93 -6.27 -5.87
CA ALA A 17 31.97 -7.16 -6.53
C ALA A 17 30.81 -7.55 -5.61
N ALA A 18 31.09 -7.87 -4.34
CA ALA A 18 30.07 -8.20 -3.35
C ALA A 18 29.15 -7.00 -3.04
N LEU A 19 29.72 -5.79 -2.94
CA LEU A 19 28.93 -4.56 -2.76
C LEU A 19 28.03 -4.31 -3.98
N ALA A 20 28.58 -4.41 -5.20
CA ALA A 20 27.81 -4.25 -6.42
C ALA A 20 26.65 -5.25 -6.50
N GLN A 21 26.90 -6.51 -6.16
CA GLN A 21 25.86 -7.55 -6.11
C GLN A 21 24.79 -7.24 -5.06
N ALA A 22 25.18 -6.75 -3.88
CA ALA A 22 24.23 -6.37 -2.82
C ALA A 22 23.36 -5.17 -3.21
N LEU A 23 23.95 -4.18 -3.89
CA LEU A 23 23.21 -3.02 -4.41
C LEU A 23 22.23 -3.42 -5.51
N GLU A 24 22.66 -4.26 -6.46
CA GLU A 24 21.78 -4.82 -7.50
C GLU A 24 20.63 -5.62 -6.89
N GLY A 25 20.93 -6.51 -5.94
CA GLY A 25 19.90 -7.28 -5.23
C GLY A 25 18.90 -6.37 -4.48
N LYS A 26 19.38 -5.27 -3.91
CA LYS A 26 18.53 -4.23 -3.32
C LYS A 26 17.62 -3.63 -4.40
N HIS A 27 18.15 -3.19 -5.54
CA HIS A 27 17.36 -2.61 -6.63
C HIS A 27 16.25 -3.53 -7.14
N VAL A 28 16.56 -4.82 -7.34
CA VAL A 28 15.57 -5.84 -7.72
C VAL A 28 14.45 -5.94 -6.68
N ALA A 29 14.79 -6.04 -5.39
CA ALA A 29 13.79 -6.14 -4.33
C ALA A 29 12.88 -4.89 -4.23
N TYR A 30 13.42 -3.68 -4.41
CA TYR A 30 12.60 -2.47 -4.46
C TYR A 30 11.70 -2.42 -5.70
N SER A 31 12.20 -2.88 -6.85
CA SER A 31 11.43 -2.90 -8.09
C SER A 31 10.23 -3.86 -7.98
N GLU A 32 10.46 -5.10 -7.52
CA GLU A 32 9.38 -6.07 -7.30
C GLU A 32 8.34 -5.57 -6.28
N ARG A 33 8.79 -4.98 -5.17
CA ARG A 33 7.91 -4.34 -4.19
C ARG A 33 7.06 -3.25 -4.84
N ASN A 34 7.64 -2.40 -5.68
CA ASN A 34 6.95 -1.27 -6.28
C ASN A 34 5.85 -1.73 -7.26
N GLN A 35 6.03 -2.84 -7.96
CA GLN A 35 4.96 -3.47 -8.76
C GLN A 35 3.75 -3.85 -7.90
N LEU A 36 3.98 -4.47 -6.74
CA LEU A 36 2.91 -4.85 -5.82
C LEU A 36 2.23 -3.63 -5.20
N VAL A 37 3.00 -2.61 -4.81
CA VAL A 37 2.44 -1.34 -4.28
C VAL A 37 1.60 -0.64 -5.35
N ALA A 38 2.03 -0.64 -6.61
CA ALA A 38 1.25 -0.11 -7.73
C ALA A 38 -0.08 -0.84 -7.90
N ALA A 39 -0.09 -2.16 -7.79
CA ALA A 39 -1.33 -2.95 -7.80
C ALA A 39 -2.24 -2.62 -6.61
N ILE A 40 -1.69 -2.51 -5.39
CA ILE A 40 -2.45 -2.19 -4.17
C ILE A 40 -3.05 -0.77 -4.24
N SER A 41 -2.35 0.20 -4.84
CA SER A 41 -2.83 1.58 -4.98
C SER A 41 -4.12 1.72 -5.80
N ARG A 42 -4.51 0.66 -6.52
CA ARG A 42 -5.76 0.60 -7.28
C ARG A 42 -6.95 0.11 -6.45
N LEU A 43 -6.73 -0.44 -5.25
CA LEU A 43 -7.78 -0.98 -4.40
C LEU A 43 -8.47 0.11 -3.57
N TRP A 44 -7.75 1.18 -3.23
CA TRP A 44 -8.22 2.25 -2.35
C TRP A 44 -7.82 3.62 -2.90
N PRO A 45 -8.50 4.71 -2.47
CA PRO A 45 -8.10 6.06 -2.84
C PRO A 45 -6.63 6.28 -2.55
N SER A 46 -5.90 6.73 -3.57
CA SER A 46 -4.45 6.87 -3.51
C SER A 46 -4.00 8.08 -4.31
N HIS A 47 -2.86 8.66 -3.94
CA HIS A 47 -2.25 9.79 -4.64
C HIS A 47 -0.73 9.73 -4.50
N LEU A 48 -0.04 10.47 -5.37
CA LEU A 48 1.38 10.75 -5.23
C LEU A 48 1.57 12.02 -4.39
N ALA A 49 2.56 12.01 -3.51
CA ALA A 49 2.99 13.17 -2.75
C ALA A 49 4.52 13.29 -2.83
N ARG A 50 5.06 14.44 -2.41
CA ARG A 50 6.50 14.65 -2.30
C ARG A 50 6.91 14.73 -0.83
N HIS A 51 8.03 14.09 -0.51
CA HIS A 51 8.72 14.26 0.76
C HIS A 51 9.22 15.70 0.86
N PRO A 52 9.15 16.35 2.04
CA PRO A 52 9.59 17.73 2.21
C PRO A 52 11.01 17.98 1.71
N GLU A 53 11.21 19.06 0.95
CA GLU A 53 12.51 19.39 0.33
C GLU A 53 13.56 19.82 1.38
N ASP A 54 13.12 20.33 2.53
CA ASP A 54 13.98 20.77 3.62
C ASP A 54 14.58 19.62 4.44
N ASP A 55 14.11 18.38 4.24
CA ASP A 55 14.73 17.20 4.81
C ASP A 55 15.88 16.71 3.92
N GLU A 56 17.09 17.19 4.23
CA GLU A 56 18.35 16.84 3.55
C GLU A 56 18.83 15.40 3.84
N THR A 57 18.18 14.67 4.76
CA THR A 57 18.57 13.27 5.07
C THR A 57 18.13 12.27 4.01
N TRP A 58 17.30 12.72 3.05
CA TRP A 58 16.77 11.91 1.97
C TRP A 58 17.42 12.25 0.64
N ASP A 59 17.71 11.20 -0.12
CA ASP A 59 18.13 11.30 -1.51
C ASP A 59 16.97 11.82 -2.37
N ASP A 60 17.28 12.77 -3.25
CA ASP A 60 16.33 13.40 -4.16
C ASP A 60 15.58 12.39 -5.04
N GLU A 61 16.27 11.31 -5.46
CA GLU A 61 15.68 10.25 -6.27
C GLU A 61 14.59 9.46 -5.53
N TRP A 62 14.48 9.60 -4.21
CA TRP A 62 13.55 8.87 -3.35
C TRP A 62 12.44 9.73 -2.75
N ARG A 63 12.29 10.98 -3.19
CA ARG A 63 11.32 11.93 -2.59
C ARG A 63 9.88 11.71 -3.02
N THR A 64 9.61 10.87 -4.02
CA THR A 64 8.22 10.57 -4.40
C THR A 64 7.61 9.53 -3.47
N ILE A 65 6.47 9.86 -2.89
CA ILE A 65 5.73 9.02 -1.94
C ILE A 65 4.42 8.60 -2.60
N VAL A 66 4.14 7.30 -2.59
CA VAL A 66 2.79 6.78 -2.83
C VAL A 66 2.04 6.77 -1.51
N CYS A 67 0.90 7.46 -1.47
CA CYS A 67 -0.01 7.50 -0.34
C CYS A 67 -1.28 6.71 -0.67
N ILE A 68 -1.58 5.68 0.13
CA ILE A 68 -2.77 4.83 -0.03
C ILE A 68 -3.65 4.97 1.21
N HIS A 69 -4.93 5.32 1.01
CA HIS A 69 -5.91 5.53 2.08
C HIS A 69 -6.79 4.29 2.27
N SER A 70 -6.24 3.29 2.95
CA SER A 70 -6.97 2.06 3.24
C SER A 70 -8.02 2.28 4.36
N PRO A 71 -9.04 1.40 4.48
CA PRO A 71 -9.97 1.41 5.61
C PRO A 71 -9.29 1.27 6.98
N ALA A 72 -8.08 0.70 7.04
CA ALA A 72 -7.33 0.53 8.28
C ALA A 72 -6.36 1.69 8.58
N GLY A 73 -6.37 2.76 7.77
CA GLY A 73 -5.49 3.92 7.88
C GLY A 73 -4.54 4.09 6.69
N GLN A 74 -3.70 5.13 6.76
CA GLN A 74 -2.76 5.47 5.71
C GLN A 74 -1.63 4.44 5.59
N LEU A 75 -1.22 4.15 4.36
CA LEU A 75 -0.06 3.34 4.00
C LEU A 75 0.82 4.15 3.04
N THR A 76 2.12 4.29 3.34
CA THR A 76 3.04 5.03 2.45
C THR A 76 4.30 4.27 2.08
N TRP A 77 4.81 4.53 0.88
CA TRP A 77 6.12 4.05 0.42
C TRP A 77 6.82 5.12 -0.41
N HIS A 78 8.10 5.32 -0.17
CA HIS A 78 8.98 6.06 -1.07
C HIS A 78 9.28 5.22 -2.31
N ILE A 79 9.17 5.84 -3.48
CA ILE A 79 9.38 5.27 -4.80
C ILE A 79 10.54 6.00 -5.46
N LYS A 80 11.39 5.25 -6.16
CA LYS A 80 12.49 5.84 -6.93
C LYS A 80 11.93 6.57 -8.16
N ASP A 81 12.51 7.71 -8.52
CA ASP A 81 12.10 8.52 -9.66
C ASP A 81 11.96 7.72 -10.98
N GLY A 82 12.89 6.82 -11.25
CA GLY A 82 12.86 5.95 -12.44
C GLY A 82 11.69 4.96 -12.51
N GLU A 83 10.95 4.76 -11.42
CA GLU A 83 9.82 3.83 -11.32
C GLU A 83 8.47 4.52 -11.12
N GLN A 84 8.43 5.84 -11.13
CA GLN A 84 7.17 6.60 -10.99
C GLN A 84 6.15 6.25 -12.08
N TYR A 85 6.60 5.80 -13.26
CA TYR A 85 5.73 5.38 -14.37
C TYR A 85 4.73 4.27 -13.98
N LEU A 86 5.06 3.44 -12.99
CA LEU A 86 4.17 2.40 -12.45
C LEU A 86 2.91 2.99 -11.77
N PHE A 87 2.99 4.25 -11.36
CA PHE A 87 1.95 4.98 -10.65
C PHE A 87 1.31 6.07 -11.51
N SER A 88 1.47 6.01 -12.83
CA SER A 88 0.91 6.97 -13.80
C SER A 88 -0.61 7.12 -13.75
N HIS A 89 -1.33 6.21 -13.08
CA HIS A 89 -2.77 6.32 -12.82
C HIS A 89 -3.13 7.20 -11.62
N LEU A 90 -2.15 7.63 -10.83
CA LEU A 90 -2.37 8.46 -9.63
C LEU A 90 -2.16 9.94 -9.94
N ALA A 91 -3.00 10.78 -9.38
CA ALA A 91 -2.79 12.24 -9.36
C ALA A 91 -1.79 12.61 -8.25
N GLU A 92 -1.12 13.75 -8.43
CA GLU A 92 -0.37 14.39 -7.36
C GLU A 92 -1.31 15.07 -6.36
N GLY A 93 -0.89 15.13 -5.09
CA GLY A 93 -1.62 15.78 -4.01
C GLY A 93 -0.73 16.12 -2.83
N GLU A 94 -1.32 16.69 -1.78
CA GLU A 94 -0.58 17.13 -0.61
C GLU A 94 0.02 15.96 0.16
N GLY A 95 1.27 16.13 0.59
CA GLY A 95 1.95 15.22 1.51
C GLY A 95 1.43 15.40 2.93
N HIS A 96 0.73 14.39 3.45
CA HIS A 96 0.16 14.41 4.80
C HIS A 96 0.45 13.10 5.53
N TRP A 97 1.72 12.83 5.81
CA TRP A 97 2.11 11.64 6.56
C TRP A 97 1.53 11.66 7.98
N ASP A 98 0.84 10.59 8.36
CA ASP A 98 0.14 10.49 9.66
C ASP A 98 1.04 10.00 10.82
N GLY A 99 2.35 9.91 10.61
CA GLY A 99 3.33 9.52 11.64
C GLY A 99 3.53 8.02 11.84
N HIS A 100 2.94 7.16 11.00
CA HIS A 100 3.05 5.71 11.18
C HIS A 100 4.45 5.15 10.95
N SER A 101 4.80 4.15 11.77
CA SER A 101 5.99 3.32 11.59
C SER A 101 5.80 2.22 10.52
N THR A 102 6.91 1.62 10.08
CA THR A 102 6.89 0.49 9.15
C THR A 102 6.07 -0.71 9.68
N PRO A 103 6.23 -1.16 10.94
CA PRO A 103 5.39 -2.24 11.49
C PRO A 103 3.90 -1.88 11.50
N GLU A 104 3.55 -0.65 11.87
CA GLU A 104 2.16 -0.19 11.89
C GLU A 104 1.53 -0.20 10.50
N LYS A 105 2.23 0.29 9.49
CA LYS A 105 1.77 0.22 8.08
C LYS A 105 1.43 -1.21 7.67
N TYR A 106 2.29 -2.18 7.96
CA TYR A 106 2.04 -3.56 7.54
C TYR A 106 0.92 -4.22 8.35
N ALA A 107 0.77 -3.87 9.64
CA ALA A 107 -0.41 -4.28 10.42
C ALA A 107 -1.71 -3.71 9.85
N ARG A 108 -1.71 -2.43 9.42
CA ARG A 108 -2.84 -1.80 8.73
C ARG A 108 -3.16 -2.50 7.41
N LEU A 109 -2.16 -2.79 6.58
CA LEU A 109 -2.34 -3.50 5.32
C LEU A 109 -3.00 -4.88 5.52
N GLN A 110 -2.55 -5.65 6.52
CA GLN A 110 -3.15 -6.94 6.83
C GLN A 110 -4.62 -6.81 7.27
N ARG A 111 -4.93 -5.82 8.13
CA ARG A 111 -6.32 -5.54 8.54
C ARG A 111 -7.20 -5.12 7.36
N ALA A 112 -6.69 -4.25 6.49
CA ALA A 112 -7.40 -3.77 5.32
C ALA A 112 -7.74 -4.90 4.33
N LEU A 113 -6.84 -5.86 4.14
CA LEU A 113 -7.06 -7.01 3.26
C LEU A 113 -7.91 -8.11 3.88
N SER A 114 -7.92 -8.23 5.21
CA SER A 114 -8.70 -9.26 5.91
C SER A 114 -10.20 -8.93 6.01
N GLY A 115 -10.62 -7.73 5.57
CA GLY A 115 -12.01 -7.29 5.64
C GLY A 115 -12.59 -7.25 7.06
N SER A 116 -11.75 -7.38 8.08
CA SER A 116 -12.17 -7.46 9.48
C SER A 116 -12.32 -6.04 10.03
N THR A 117 -13.32 -5.32 9.56
CA THR A 117 -13.94 -4.36 10.47
C THR A 117 -14.67 -5.22 11.52
N ASP A 118 -14.42 -5.00 12.81
CA ASP A 118 -15.21 -5.64 13.88
C ASP A 118 -16.60 -4.98 13.95
N GLU A 119 -17.22 -4.81 12.79
CA GLU A 119 -18.50 -4.15 12.61
C GLU A 119 -19.59 -5.18 12.90
N THR A 120 -20.40 -4.83 13.89
CA THR A 120 -21.62 -5.55 14.21
C THR A 120 -22.78 -4.91 13.44
N CYS A 121 -23.69 -5.73 12.94
CA CYS A 121 -24.88 -5.25 12.25
C CYS A 121 -25.73 -4.40 13.22
N PRO A 122 -26.10 -3.16 12.90
CA PRO A 122 -26.90 -2.32 13.80
C PRO A 122 -28.32 -2.87 14.02
N LYS A 123 -28.83 -3.75 13.14
CA LYS A 123 -30.16 -4.37 13.24
C LYS A 123 -30.18 -5.62 14.13
N CYS A 124 -29.14 -6.45 14.14
CA CYS A 124 -29.14 -7.74 14.86
C CYS A 124 -27.93 -8.00 15.77
N GLN A 125 -26.98 -7.05 15.85
CA GLN A 125 -25.76 -7.11 16.65
C GLN A 125 -24.83 -8.31 16.35
N ARG A 126 -25.12 -9.11 15.32
CA ARG A 126 -24.22 -10.17 14.85
C ARG A 126 -23.03 -9.55 14.11
N ARG A 127 -21.85 -10.15 14.25
CA ARG A 127 -20.65 -9.76 13.48
C ARG A 127 -20.96 -9.88 11.99
N ILE A 128 -20.72 -8.80 11.23
CA ILE A 128 -20.85 -8.85 9.77
C ILE A 128 -19.65 -9.62 9.22
N THR A 129 -19.91 -10.73 8.55
CA THR A 129 -18.88 -11.45 7.81
C THR A 129 -18.90 -10.97 6.36
N PRO A 130 -17.79 -10.46 5.81
CA PRO A 130 -17.76 -10.03 4.43
C PRO A 130 -17.93 -11.24 3.49
N GLU A 131 -18.92 -11.18 2.59
CA GLU A 131 -18.97 -12.09 1.45
C GLU A 131 -17.87 -11.68 0.46
N ASN A 132 -16.99 -12.62 0.09
CA ASN A 132 -15.88 -12.40 -0.86
C ASN A 132 -14.90 -11.27 -0.48
N GLY A 133 -14.72 -10.97 0.80
CA GLY A 133 -13.74 -9.97 1.26
C GLY A 133 -14.14 -8.51 1.01
N MET A 134 -15.36 -8.25 0.52
CA MET A 134 -15.92 -6.91 0.41
C MET A 134 -16.91 -6.67 1.54
N ILE A 135 -16.77 -5.55 2.25
CA ILE A 135 -17.73 -5.11 3.26
C ILE A 135 -18.92 -4.49 2.52
N ASN A 136 -19.95 -5.29 2.26
CA ASN A 136 -21.26 -4.75 1.86
C ASN A 136 -21.97 -4.20 3.11
N LEU A 137 -21.77 -2.91 3.43
CA LEU A 137 -22.44 -2.17 4.52
C LEU A 137 -23.98 -2.25 4.47
N HIS A 138 -24.55 -2.68 3.33
CA HIS A 138 -25.99 -2.72 3.10
C HIS A 138 -26.64 -4.10 3.30
N ARG A 139 -25.89 -5.17 3.57
CA ARG A 139 -26.48 -6.52 3.52
C ARG A 139 -25.97 -7.46 4.62
N CYS A 140 -26.76 -7.59 5.68
CA CYS A 140 -26.56 -8.61 6.70
C CYS A 140 -27.42 -9.83 6.36
N GLN A 141 -26.78 -10.95 6.00
CA GLN A 141 -27.48 -12.19 5.61
C GLN A 141 -28.46 -12.69 6.69
N GLY A 142 -28.11 -12.51 7.98
CA GLY A 142 -29.00 -12.89 9.09
C GLY A 142 -30.22 -11.97 9.29
N CYS A 143 -30.27 -10.79 8.67
CA CYS A 143 -31.41 -9.89 8.69
C CYS A 143 -32.28 -10.00 7.42
N ASP A 144 -31.69 -10.39 6.29
CA ASP A 144 -32.42 -10.61 5.03
C ASP A 144 -33.34 -11.84 5.12
N GLU A 145 -32.95 -12.86 5.89
CA GLU A 145 -33.77 -14.07 6.11
C GLU A 145 -34.96 -13.84 7.08
N GLY A 146 -35.02 -12.70 7.77
CA GLY A 146 -35.99 -12.42 8.83
C GLY A 146 -37.27 -11.69 8.41
N GLU A 147 -37.40 -11.26 7.14
CA GLU A 147 -38.52 -10.41 6.70
C GLU A 147 -39.70 -11.20 6.07
N GLN A 148 -39.64 -12.54 6.05
CA GLN A 148 -40.69 -13.40 5.46
C GLN A 148 -41.56 -14.18 6.47
N ALA A 149 -41.66 -13.75 7.73
CA ALA A 149 -42.53 -14.44 8.70
C ALA A 149 -43.27 -13.51 9.63
N GLN A 150 -44.11 -12.62 9.10
CA GLN A 150 -45.33 -12.21 9.79
C GLN A 150 -46.37 -11.63 8.81
N THR A 151 -47.12 -12.49 8.14
CA THR A 151 -48.42 -12.11 7.56
C THR A 151 -49.49 -13.02 8.14
N ASP A 152 -50.54 -12.36 8.64
CA ASP A 152 -51.87 -12.85 9.00
C ASP A 152 -52.02 -13.75 10.21
N GLU A 153 -52.35 -13.11 11.35
CA GLU A 153 -53.53 -13.50 12.12
C GLU A 153 -54.33 -12.25 12.48
N THR A 154 -55.29 -11.89 11.61
CA THR A 154 -56.46 -11.11 11.98
C THR A 154 -57.68 -12.03 12.03
N ALA A 155 -58.48 -11.81 13.08
CA ALA A 155 -59.90 -12.18 13.21
C ALA A 155 -60.25 -13.67 13.36
N GLY A 156 -60.58 -14.03 14.59
CA GLY A 156 -61.48 -15.13 14.99
C GLY A 156 -62.11 -14.81 16.33
#